data_AF-A0A8S0FXG0-F1
#
_entry.id   AF-A0A8S0FXG0-F1
#
_cell.length_a   1.000
_cell.length_b   1.000
_cell.length_c   1.000
_cell.angle_alpha   90.00
_cell.angle_beta   90.00
_cell.angle_gamma   90.00
#
_symmetry.space_group_name_H-M   'P 1'
#
loop_
_entity.id
_entity.type
_entity.pdbx_description
1 polymer ?
#
loop_
_entity_poly.entity_id
_entity_poly.type
_entity_poly.pdbx_seq_one_letter_code
_entity_poly.pdbx_strand_id
1 'polypeptide(L)'
;MTPALTEKLVETARAARDAGHGKRGAIYDAACAELGMSRATLLRRLKEVSVTDKRKKRADAGRSALTRDEAALISATLREATRKNGKRLYSIADAVETLRANGFITAGRTDETTSEFFRGLRVV
;
A
#
# COMPACT_ATOMS: atom_id res chain seq x y z
N MET A 1 18.34 6.79 27.81
CA MET A 1 18.65 8.15 27.30
C MET A 1 18.69 9.11 28.46
N THR A 2 19.68 10.01 28.52
CA THR A 2 19.63 11.12 29.49
C THR A 2 18.62 12.17 29.01
N PRO A 3 17.97 12.94 29.90
CA PRO A 3 16.99 13.96 29.51
C PRO A 3 17.52 14.98 28.49
N ALA A 4 18.73 15.49 28.72
CA ALA A 4 19.40 16.45 27.81
C ALA A 4 19.63 15.86 26.41
N LEU A 5 19.95 14.57 26.32
CA LEU A 5 20.14 13.88 25.04
C LEU A 5 18.81 13.72 24.29
N THR A 6 17.72 13.41 24.99
CA THR A 6 16.38 13.33 24.38
C THR A 6 15.96 14.68 23.82
N GLU A 7 16.18 15.77 24.56
CA GLU A 7 15.86 17.12 24.13
C GLU A 7 16.60 17.50 22.84
N LYS A 8 17.91 17.22 22.78
CA LYS A 8 18.72 17.43 21.58
C LYS A 8 18.28 16.60 20.38
N LEU A 9 17.86 15.36 20.58
CA LEU A 9 17.31 14.53 19.50
C LEU A 9 15.97 15.08 18.99
N VAL A 10 15.11 15.60 19.87
CA VAL A 10 13.85 16.23 19.48
C VAL A 10 14.10 17.53 18.71
N GLU A 11 15.05 18.36 19.14
CA GLU A 11 15.47 19.57 18.43
C GLU A 11 15.97 19.24 17.01
N THR A 12 16.87 18.26 16.90
CA THR A 12 17.39 17.78 15.60
C THR A 12 16.27 17.24 14.71
N ALA A 13 15.31 16.49 15.27
CA ALA A 13 14.18 15.95 14.53
C ALA A 13 13.25 17.06 14.00
N ARG A 14 13.02 18.13 14.77
CA ARG A 14 12.23 19.30 14.34
C ARG A 14 12.95 20.03 13.21
N ALA A 15 14.23 20.36 13.38
CA ALA A 15 15.03 21.00 12.35
C ALA A 15 15.05 20.20 11.03
N ALA A 16 15.14 18.87 11.10
CA ALA A 16 15.12 18.01 9.93
C ALA A 16 13.74 17.93 9.23
N ARG A 17 12.63 18.11 9.96
CA ARG A 17 11.28 18.19 9.37
C ARG A 17 11.06 19.51 8.66
N ASP A 18 11.49 20.60 9.28
CA ASP A 18 11.36 21.96 8.73
C ASP A 18 12.30 22.17 7.53
N ALA A 19 13.39 21.40 7.47
CA ALA A 19 14.26 21.35 6.31
C ALA A 19 13.55 20.72 5.09
N GLY A 20 13.45 21.53 4.04
CA GLY A 20 13.03 21.09 2.71
C GLY A 20 13.93 20.00 2.11
N HIS A 21 13.51 19.45 0.96
CA HIS A 21 14.23 18.39 0.26
C HIS A 21 15.72 18.79 0.03
N GLY A 22 16.64 17.87 0.32
CA GLY A 22 18.08 18.05 0.14
C GLY A 22 18.84 18.68 1.31
N LYS A 23 18.18 19.40 2.24
CA LYS A 23 18.87 20.14 3.33
C LYS A 23 19.05 19.34 4.63
N ARG A 24 18.41 18.17 4.73
CA ARG A 24 18.45 17.32 5.94
C ARG A 24 19.82 16.72 6.23
N GLY A 25 20.65 16.52 5.20
CA GLY A 25 21.99 15.93 5.35
C GLY A 25 22.87 16.73 6.30
N ALA A 26 22.99 18.04 6.05
CA ALA A 26 23.81 18.95 6.84
C ALA A 26 23.38 19.02 8.32
N ILE A 27 22.07 18.93 8.58
CA ILE A 27 21.53 18.92 9.95
C ILE A 27 21.98 17.68 10.70
N TYR A 28 21.92 16.51 10.05
CA TYR A 28 22.39 15.27 10.66
C TYR A 28 23.90 15.27 10.87
N ASP A 29 24.67 15.83 9.94
CA ASP A 29 26.13 15.89 10.06
C ASP A 29 26.56 16.82 11.21
N ALA A 30 25.91 17.98 11.36
CA ALA A 30 26.12 18.88 12.50
C ALA A 30 25.77 18.20 13.84
N ALA A 31 24.63 17.52 13.91
CA ALA A 31 24.21 16.80 15.11
C ALA A 31 25.14 15.61 15.43
N CYS A 32 25.71 14.94 14.43
CA CYS A 32 26.70 13.88 14.64
C CYS A 32 28.00 14.43 15.26
N ALA A 33 28.45 15.60 14.80
CA ALA A 33 29.65 16.27 15.32
C ALA A 33 29.45 16.74 16.77
N GLU A 34 28.29 17.34 17.08
CA GLU A 34 27.97 17.83 18.43
C GLU A 34 27.80 16.67 19.43
N LEU A 35 27.12 15.60 19.02
CA LEU A 35 26.81 14.47 19.90
C LEU A 35 27.92 13.40 19.93
N GLY A 36 28.94 13.51 19.07
CA GLY A 36 30.02 12.53 18.95
C GLY A 36 29.54 11.14 18.53
N MET A 37 28.49 11.05 17.70
CA MET A 37 27.87 9.79 17.31
C MET A 37 27.95 9.55 15.82
N SER A 38 28.00 8.28 15.42
CA SER A 38 27.87 7.92 14.02
C SER A 38 26.47 8.25 13.49
N ARG A 39 26.39 8.61 12.21
CA ARG A 39 25.13 8.91 11.52
C ARG A 39 24.09 7.80 11.65
N ALA A 40 24.53 6.54 11.59
CA ALA A 40 23.64 5.40 11.79
C ALA A 40 23.04 5.36 13.20
N THR A 41 23.84 5.69 14.23
CA THR A 41 23.39 5.73 15.63
C THR A 41 22.42 6.88 15.86
N LEU A 42 22.71 8.05 15.30
CA LEU A 42 21.82 9.21 15.35
C LEU A 42 20.46 8.89 14.73
N LEU A 43 20.44 8.32 13.52
CA LEU A 43 19.18 7.98 12.83
C LEU A 43 18.36 6.92 13.57
N ARG A 44 19.01 5.92 14.19
CA ARG A 44 18.32 4.94 15.04
C ARG A 44 17.66 5.60 16.23
N ARG A 45 18.37 6.49 16.93
CA ARG A 45 17.88 7.24 18.09
C ARG A 45 16.77 8.23 17.69
N LEU A 46 16.90 8.89 16.54
CA LEU A 46 15.86 9.75 15.98
C LEU A 46 14.57 8.98 15.70
N LYS A 47 14.64 7.72 15.24
CA LYS A 47 13.46 6.88 15.03
C LYS A 47 12.69 6.57 16.32
N GLU A 48 13.39 6.50 17.46
CA GLU A 48 12.76 6.26 18.77
C GLU A 48 11.96 7.48 19.27
N VAL A 49 12.42 8.70 18.94
CA VAL A 49 11.78 9.94 19.39
C VAL A 49 10.87 10.60 18.35
N SER A 50 10.94 10.16 17.10
CA SER A 50 10.14 10.72 16.01
C SER A 50 8.89 9.89 15.74
N VAL A 51 7.73 10.54 15.87
CA VAL A 51 6.49 10.02 15.27
C VAL A 51 6.62 10.18 13.76
N THR A 52 6.77 9.06 13.05
CA THR A 52 6.73 9.04 11.59
C THR A 52 5.29 8.88 11.15
N ASP A 53 4.80 9.85 10.38
CA ASP A 53 3.46 9.76 9.82
C ASP A 53 3.38 8.54 8.90
N LYS A 54 2.32 7.73 9.05
CA LYS A 54 2.13 6.59 8.17
C LYS A 54 1.96 7.12 6.76
N ARG A 55 2.65 6.49 5.79
CA ARG A 55 2.52 6.84 4.38
C ARG A 55 1.03 6.91 4.01
N LYS A 56 0.60 8.06 3.47
CA LYS A 56 -0.77 8.28 3.03
C LYS A 56 -1.21 7.09 2.17
N LYS A 57 -2.22 6.36 2.64
CA LYS A 57 -2.86 5.29 1.87
C LYS A 57 -3.59 5.93 0.69
N ARG A 58 -3.62 5.25 -0.45
CA ARG A 58 -4.49 5.66 -1.56
C ARG A 58 -5.95 5.61 -1.10
N ALA A 59 -6.80 6.49 -1.64
CA ALA A 59 -8.18 6.65 -1.21
C ALA A 59 -9.05 5.39 -1.45
N ASP A 60 -8.61 4.55 -2.37
CA ASP A 60 -9.24 3.33 -2.85
C ASP A 60 -8.60 2.05 -2.30
N ALA A 61 -7.57 2.15 -1.46
CA ALA A 61 -6.89 0.98 -0.92
C ALA A 61 -7.89 0.05 -0.19
N GLY A 62 -8.10 -1.15 -0.75
CA GLY A 62 -9.03 -2.16 -0.23
C GLY A 62 -10.44 -2.14 -0.86
N ARG A 63 -10.69 -1.27 -1.85
CA ARG A 63 -11.94 -1.29 -2.63
C ARG A 63 -11.75 -2.19 -3.86
N SER A 64 -12.56 -3.23 -3.96
CA SER A 64 -12.61 -4.14 -5.11
C SER A 64 -13.90 -3.88 -5.90
N ALA A 65 -13.79 -3.79 -7.22
CA ALA A 65 -14.94 -3.79 -8.13
C ALA A 65 -15.59 -5.18 -8.25
N LEU A 66 -14.90 -6.23 -7.82
CA LEU A 66 -15.41 -7.59 -7.76
C LEU A 66 -15.94 -7.87 -6.35
N THR A 67 -17.20 -8.24 -6.25
CA THR A 67 -17.79 -8.69 -4.99
C THR A 67 -17.24 -10.05 -4.57
N ARG A 68 -17.33 -10.39 -3.28
CA ARG A 68 -16.85 -11.68 -2.78
C ARG A 68 -17.62 -12.86 -3.40
N ASP A 69 -18.91 -12.69 -3.66
CA ASP A 69 -19.77 -13.74 -4.19
C ASP A 69 -19.47 -14.02 -5.67
N GLU A 70 -19.25 -12.97 -6.46
CA GLU A 70 -18.76 -13.12 -7.84
C GLU A 70 -17.38 -13.79 -7.87
N ALA A 71 -16.47 -13.42 -6.95
CA ALA A 71 -15.17 -14.05 -6.84
C ALA A 71 -15.28 -15.55 -6.47
N ALA A 72 -16.20 -15.91 -5.58
CA ALA A 72 -16.46 -17.28 -5.19
C ALA A 72 -17.01 -18.09 -6.37
N LEU A 73 -17.90 -17.51 -7.16
CA LEU A 73 -18.48 -18.15 -8.34
C LEU A 73 -17.42 -18.39 -9.42
N ILE A 74 -16.60 -17.39 -9.73
CA ILE A 74 -15.46 -17.54 -10.66
C ILE A 74 -14.52 -18.65 -10.18
N SER A 75 -14.23 -18.70 -8.88
CA SER A 75 -13.38 -19.74 -8.27
C SER A 75 -13.99 -21.14 -8.40
N ALA A 76 -15.29 -21.28 -8.16
CA ALA A 76 -16.01 -22.54 -8.32
C ALA A 76 -15.96 -23.03 -9.78
N THR A 77 -16.26 -22.18 -10.74
CA THR A 77 -16.22 -22.51 -12.17
C THR A 77 -14.82 -22.90 -12.62
N LEU A 78 -13.78 -22.20 -12.14
CA LEU A 78 -12.40 -22.56 -12.43
C LEU A 78 -12.01 -23.91 -11.84
N ARG A 79 -12.41 -24.20 -10.60
CA ARG A 79 -12.14 -25.51 -9.96
C ARG A 79 -12.83 -26.66 -10.69
N GLU A 80 -14.05 -26.46 -11.14
CA GLU A 80 -14.80 -27.45 -11.92
C GLU A 80 -14.19 -27.67 -13.31
N ALA A 81 -13.72 -26.59 -13.95
CA ALA A 81 -13.01 -26.63 -15.23
C ALA A 81 -11.56 -27.16 -15.13
N THR A 82 -11.05 -27.45 -13.93
CA THR A 82 -9.70 -28.00 -13.75
C THR A 82 -9.77 -29.53 -13.76
N ARG A 83 -9.15 -30.17 -14.75
CA ARG A 83 -9.09 -31.65 -14.83
C ARG A 83 -8.18 -32.22 -13.71
N LYS A 84 -8.37 -33.49 -13.36
CA LYS A 84 -7.52 -34.23 -12.38
C LYS A 84 -6.01 -34.17 -12.70
N ASN A 85 -5.64 -33.92 -13.95
CA ASN A 85 -4.25 -33.78 -14.42
C ASN A 85 -3.66 -32.35 -14.30
N GLY A 86 -4.31 -31.44 -13.57
CA GLY A 86 -3.81 -30.09 -13.29
C GLY A 86 -3.88 -29.09 -14.46
N LYS A 87 -4.25 -29.54 -15.67
CA LYS A 87 -4.48 -28.67 -16.82
C LYS A 87 -5.87 -28.04 -16.75
N ARG A 88 -5.91 -26.70 -16.82
CA ARG A 88 -7.14 -25.89 -16.82
C ARG A 88 -7.74 -25.88 -18.23
N LEU A 89 -9.05 -26.09 -18.34
CA LEU A 89 -9.80 -25.93 -19.59
C LEU A 89 -10.09 -24.46 -19.93
N TYR A 90 -10.17 -23.60 -18.91
CA TYR A 90 -10.53 -22.19 -19.03
C TYR A 90 -9.41 -21.30 -18.46
N SER A 91 -9.15 -20.16 -19.09
CA SER A 91 -8.45 -19.07 -18.43
C SER A 91 -9.38 -18.33 -17.46
N ILE A 92 -8.81 -17.51 -16.57
CA ILE A 92 -9.61 -16.65 -15.68
C ILE A 92 -10.45 -15.67 -16.52
N ALA A 93 -9.91 -15.15 -17.61
CA ALA A 93 -10.62 -14.25 -18.51
C ALA A 93 -11.84 -14.94 -19.16
N ASP A 94 -11.64 -16.15 -19.69
CA ASP A 94 -12.71 -16.91 -20.35
C ASP A 94 -13.83 -17.31 -19.37
N ALA A 95 -13.46 -17.69 -18.14
CA ALA A 95 -14.43 -18.00 -17.10
C ALA A 95 -15.28 -16.77 -16.73
N VAL A 96 -14.65 -15.58 -16.67
CA VAL A 96 -15.33 -14.33 -16.36
C VAL A 96 -16.23 -13.89 -17.51
N GLU A 97 -15.77 -14.01 -18.76
CA GLU A 97 -16.61 -13.72 -19.93
C GLU A 97 -17.81 -14.66 -20.01
N THR A 98 -17.60 -15.96 -19.78
CA THR A 98 -18.67 -16.96 -19.80
C THR A 98 -19.70 -16.68 -18.71
N LEU A 99 -19.26 -16.45 -17.47
CA LEU A 99 -20.17 -16.14 -16.36
C LEU A 99 -20.92 -14.82 -16.57
N ARG A 100 -20.27 -13.81 -17.18
CA ARG A 100 -20.92 -12.55 -17.52
C ARG A 100 -21.94 -12.71 -18.65
N ALA A 101 -21.61 -13.47 -19.69
CA ALA A 101 -22.52 -13.74 -20.80
C ALA A 101 -23.79 -14.48 -20.36
N ASN A 102 -23.65 -15.34 -19.34
CA ASN A 102 -24.78 -16.04 -18.71
C ASN A 102 -25.50 -15.22 -17.62
N GLY A 103 -25.09 -13.97 -17.36
CA GLY A 103 -25.72 -13.09 -16.39
C GLY A 103 -25.45 -13.45 -14.92
N PHE A 104 -24.51 -14.36 -14.64
CA PHE A 104 -24.19 -14.79 -13.28
C PHE A 104 -23.28 -13.83 -12.53
N ILE A 105 -22.48 -13.03 -13.23
CA ILE A 105 -21.62 -12.01 -12.64
C ILE A 105 -21.67 -10.71 -13.45
N THR A 106 -21.52 -9.58 -12.77
CA THR A 106 -21.34 -8.26 -13.38
C THR A 106 -19.84 -7.99 -13.58
N ALA A 107 -19.03 -8.31 -12.57
CA ALA A 107 -17.57 -8.16 -12.55
C ALA A 107 -17.10 -6.77 -13.01
N GLY A 108 -17.75 -5.74 -12.48
CA GLY A 108 -17.52 -4.35 -12.84
C GLY A 108 -18.11 -3.42 -11.80
N ARG A 109 -17.76 -2.14 -11.88
CA ARG A 109 -18.22 -1.11 -10.94
C ARG A 109 -18.83 0.05 -11.72
N THR A 110 -19.92 0.59 -11.21
CA THR A 110 -20.46 1.88 -11.65
C THR A 110 -19.83 2.98 -10.82
N ASP A 111 -19.34 4.03 -11.48
CA ASP A 111 -18.94 5.26 -10.80
C ASP A 111 -20.20 6.10 -10.52
N GLU A 112 -20.46 6.38 -9.24
CA GLU A 112 -21.65 7.13 -8.81
C GLU A 112 -21.63 8.60 -9.25
N THR A 113 -20.46 9.14 -9.58
CA THR A 113 -20.31 10.55 -10.00
C THR A 113 -20.44 10.72 -11.51
N THR A 114 -19.93 9.79 -12.30
CA THR A 114 -19.98 9.87 -13.77
C THR A 114 -21.07 9.00 -14.39
N SER A 115 -21.72 8.13 -13.61
CA SER A 115 -22.64 7.08 -14.08
C SER A 115 -22.02 6.13 -15.11
N GLU A 116 -20.68 6.09 -15.22
CA GLU A 116 -19.96 5.21 -16.14
C GLU A 116 -19.78 3.81 -15.53
N PHE A 117 -19.95 2.79 -16.36
CA PHE A 117 -19.73 1.39 -15.95
C PHE A 117 -18.37 0.90 -16.42
N PHE A 118 -17.49 0.58 -15.47
CA PHE A 118 -16.16 0.05 -15.74
C PHE A 118 -16.15 -1.48 -15.66
N ARG A 119 -15.84 -2.12 -16.79
CA ARG A 119 -15.61 -3.58 -16.86
C ARG A 119 -14.17 -3.88 -16.45
N GLY A 120 -13.97 -4.66 -15.39
CA GLY A 120 -12.63 -5.12 -15.03
C GLY A 120 -12.49 -5.73 -13.65
N LEU A 121 -11.65 -6.76 -13.57
CA LEU A 121 -11.22 -7.43 -12.33
C LEU A 121 -10.17 -6.63 -11.53
N ARG A 122 -10.02 -5.34 -11.81
CA ARG A 122 -8.90 -4.57 -11.28
C ARG A 122 -9.13 -4.32 -9.78
N VAL A 123 -8.40 -5.08 -8.96
CA VAL A 123 -8.19 -4.77 -7.54
C VAL A 123 -7.24 -3.57 -7.50
N VAL A 124 -7.65 -2.49 -6.83
CA VAL A 124 -6.89 -1.23 -6.77
C VAL A 124 -5.98 -1.16 -5.55
#